data_AF-A0A7K7N5I5-F1
#
_entry.id   AF-A0A7K7N5I5-F1
#
_cell.length_a   1.000
_cell.length_b   1.000
_cell.length_c   1.000
_cell.angle_alpha   90.00
_cell.angle_beta   90.00
_cell.angle_gamma   90.00
#
_symmetry.space_group_name_H-M   'P 1'
#
loop_
_entity.id
_entity.type
_entity.pdbx_description
1 polymer ?
#
loop_
_entity_poly.entity_id
_entity_poly.type
_entity_poly.pdbx_seq_one_letter_code
_entity_poly.pdbx_strand_id
1 'polypeptide(L)'
;AGAVRAPLGGGAEPPAFCVCYGLGRFSGCPAARHQLAFLLLLLEELGVPPDRCSLFDPVFSAQEAAALGELGLRLLPDNEEGKHGIEGSATLFYMVHCGKALYNNLLWRNWSERALSKMVIIGNSFKGMEERVLSAILERDYSYIAKVLKGTEEVALPAHPRYLDTFNDTSVHWFPLHKLKELSPEVWDFVEEPRYQDCDDLEIIRKDDRADGCSSVAAES
;
A
#
# COMPACT_ATOMS: atom_id res chain seq x y z
N ALA A 1 -1.93 15.73 -26.91
CA ALA A 1 -0.92 14.80 -27.47
C ALA A 1 0.45 15.25 -26.98
N GLY A 2 1.22 14.36 -26.36
CA GLY A 2 2.61 14.65 -25.95
C GLY A 2 2.83 14.73 -24.44
N ALA A 3 2.64 13.61 -23.73
CA ALA A 3 3.32 13.31 -22.44
C ALA A 3 3.04 11.87 -21.98
N VAL A 4 3.07 10.87 -22.87
CA VAL A 4 3.07 9.46 -22.45
C VAL A 4 3.91 8.70 -23.47
N ARG A 5 5.22 8.71 -23.24
CA ARG A 5 6.27 7.84 -23.79
C ARG A 5 7.61 8.54 -23.57
N ALA A 6 7.92 8.82 -22.30
CA ALA A 6 9.31 8.60 -21.92
C ALA A 6 9.45 7.07 -21.90
N PRO A 7 10.38 6.48 -22.68
CA PRO A 7 10.79 5.10 -22.39
C PRO A 7 11.21 5.10 -20.92
N LEU A 8 10.77 4.12 -20.14
CA LEU A 8 11.41 3.81 -18.86
C LEU A 8 12.91 3.82 -19.13
N GLY A 9 13.62 4.81 -18.57
CA GLY A 9 15.04 5.00 -18.83
C GLY A 9 15.74 3.66 -18.62
N GLY A 10 16.51 3.22 -19.63
CA GLY A 10 17.09 1.88 -19.68
C GLY A 10 17.83 1.55 -18.38
N GLY A 11 17.26 0.64 -17.60
CA GLY A 11 17.84 0.18 -16.34
C GLY A 11 16.84 -0.17 -15.24
N ALA A 12 15.60 0.34 -15.28
CA ALA A 12 14.58 -0.04 -14.31
C ALA A 12 13.91 -1.36 -14.71
N GLU A 13 14.15 -2.42 -13.92
CA GLU A 13 13.43 -3.69 -14.09
C GLU A 13 11.94 -3.50 -13.72
N PRO A 14 11.00 -4.06 -14.50
CA PRO A 14 9.60 -4.08 -14.10
C PRO A 14 9.44 -4.84 -12.77
N PRO A 15 8.43 -4.52 -11.95
CA PRO A 15 8.20 -5.24 -10.71
C PRO A 15 7.97 -6.72 -10.99
N ALA A 16 8.60 -7.60 -10.22
CA ALA A 16 8.42 -9.05 -10.35
C ALA A 16 7.19 -9.54 -9.57
N PHE A 17 6.76 -8.76 -8.58
CA PHE A 17 5.67 -9.05 -7.66
C PHE A 17 4.79 -7.82 -7.45
N CYS A 18 3.53 -8.09 -7.11
CA CYS A 18 2.61 -7.06 -6.65
C CYS A 18 1.97 -7.49 -5.33
N VAL A 19 1.75 -6.54 -4.43
CA VAL A 19 0.99 -6.74 -3.19
C VAL A 19 -0.09 -5.67 -3.11
N CYS A 20 -1.34 -6.10 -3.00
CA CYS A 20 -2.50 -5.22 -2.87
C CYS A 20 -3.06 -5.28 -1.45
N TYR A 21 -3.20 -4.13 -0.81
CA TYR A 21 -3.93 -4.00 0.45
C TYR A 21 -5.14 -3.08 0.28
N GLY A 22 -6.21 -3.35 1.03
CA GLY A 22 -7.30 -2.39 1.22
C GLY A 22 -8.20 -2.18 0.00
N LEU A 23 -8.40 -3.19 -0.85
CA LEU A 23 -9.23 -3.09 -2.06
C LEU A 23 -10.72 -2.83 -1.74
N GLY A 24 -11.20 -3.27 -0.58
CA GLY A 24 -12.58 -3.18 -0.13
C GLY A 24 -13.52 -4.20 -0.76
N ARG A 25 -14.80 -4.14 -0.36
CA ARG A 25 -15.88 -5.00 -0.88
C ARG A 25 -16.31 -4.59 -2.30
N PHE A 26 -15.62 -5.10 -3.31
CA PHE A 26 -15.91 -4.79 -4.71
C PHE A 26 -17.26 -5.33 -5.21
N SER A 27 -17.87 -6.33 -4.57
CA SER A 27 -19.24 -6.74 -4.88
C SER A 27 -20.25 -5.61 -4.64
N GLY A 28 -20.07 -4.83 -3.57
CA GLY A 28 -20.98 -3.76 -3.16
C GLY A 28 -20.52 -2.34 -3.53
N CYS A 29 -19.23 -2.12 -3.77
CA CYS A 29 -18.66 -0.78 -3.94
C CYS A 29 -18.17 -0.54 -5.39
N PRO A 30 -18.76 0.41 -6.14
CA PRO A 30 -18.29 0.77 -7.47
C PRO A 30 -16.83 1.23 -7.52
N ALA A 31 -16.37 2.00 -6.53
CA ALA A 31 -14.98 2.46 -6.46
C ALA A 31 -14.01 1.27 -6.31
N ALA A 32 -14.30 0.33 -5.41
CA ALA A 32 -13.50 -0.89 -5.24
C ALA A 32 -13.46 -1.75 -6.52
N ARG A 33 -14.55 -1.80 -7.30
CA ARG A 33 -14.52 -2.46 -8.63
C ARG A 33 -13.61 -1.76 -9.62
N HIS A 34 -13.63 -0.43 -9.66
CA HIS A 34 -12.72 0.32 -10.53
C HIS A 34 -11.26 0.15 -10.10
N GLN A 35 -10.98 0.10 -8.79
CA GLN A 35 -9.66 -0.20 -8.27
C GLN A 35 -9.19 -1.60 -8.67
N LEU A 36 -10.05 -2.62 -8.55
CA LEU A 36 -9.74 -3.99 -9.00
C LEU A 36 -9.48 -4.03 -10.51
N ALA A 37 -10.33 -3.39 -11.30
CA ALA A 37 -10.15 -3.32 -12.75
C ALA A 37 -8.83 -2.63 -13.12
N PHE A 38 -8.48 -1.54 -12.44
CA PHE A 38 -7.21 -0.85 -12.64
C PHE A 38 -6.02 -1.71 -12.24
N LEU A 39 -6.09 -2.41 -11.10
CA LEU A 39 -5.04 -3.34 -10.68
C LEU A 39 -4.79 -4.42 -11.75
N LEU A 40 -5.85 -5.06 -12.26
CA LEU A 40 -5.72 -6.11 -13.28
C LEU A 40 -5.07 -5.58 -14.56
N LEU A 41 -5.50 -4.41 -15.05
CA LEU A 41 -4.91 -3.76 -16.22
C LEU A 41 -3.45 -3.34 -15.98
N LEU A 42 -3.13 -2.91 -14.76
CA LEU A 42 -1.78 -2.52 -14.37
C LEU A 42 -0.85 -3.73 -14.33
N LEU A 43 -1.31 -4.88 -13.81
CA LEU A 43 -0.54 -6.13 -13.84
C LEU A 43 -0.24 -6.55 -15.28
N GLU A 44 -1.23 -6.47 -16.17
CA GLU A 44 -1.07 -6.75 -17.60
C GLU A 44 -0.03 -5.81 -18.26
N GLU A 45 -0.16 -4.49 -18.06
CA GLU A 45 0.74 -3.49 -18.63
C GLU A 45 2.19 -3.65 -18.12
N LEU A 46 2.37 -4.02 -16.85
CA LEU A 46 3.69 -4.24 -16.25
C LEU A 46 4.24 -5.66 -16.48
N GLY A 47 3.45 -6.56 -17.08
CA GLY A 47 3.83 -7.95 -17.30
C GLY A 47 3.98 -8.76 -16.01
N VAL A 48 3.26 -8.40 -14.94
CA VAL A 48 3.23 -9.14 -13.67
C VAL A 48 2.18 -10.25 -13.76
N PRO A 49 2.56 -11.53 -13.70
CA PRO A 49 1.60 -12.62 -13.68
C PRO A 49 0.62 -12.52 -12.50
N PRO A 50 -0.68 -12.82 -12.68
CA PRO A 50 -1.67 -12.74 -11.59
C PRO A 50 -1.30 -13.55 -10.34
N ASP A 51 -0.67 -14.72 -10.50
CA ASP A 51 -0.23 -15.58 -9.39
C ASP A 51 0.92 -14.98 -8.56
N ARG A 52 1.55 -13.91 -9.07
CA ARG A 52 2.54 -13.08 -8.36
C ARG A 52 1.96 -11.79 -7.80
N CYS A 53 0.65 -11.59 -7.90
CA CYS A 53 -0.07 -10.54 -7.19
C CYS A 53 -0.73 -11.14 -5.94
N SER A 54 -0.25 -10.74 -4.77
CA SER A 54 -0.85 -11.11 -3.49
C SER A 54 -1.84 -10.04 -3.03
N LEU A 55 -2.99 -10.42 -2.49
CA LEU A 55 -4.00 -9.49 -1.99
C LEU A 55 -4.41 -9.82 -0.57
N PHE A 56 -4.64 -8.77 0.20
CA PHE A 56 -5.34 -8.88 1.46
C PHE A 56 -6.26 -7.69 1.68
N ASP A 57 -7.51 -7.99 1.97
CA ASP A 57 -8.39 -7.06 2.64
C ASP A 57 -9.17 -7.83 3.69
N PRO A 58 -9.15 -7.40 4.96
CA PRO A 58 -9.99 -8.02 5.98
C PRO A 58 -11.47 -8.08 5.54
N VAL A 59 -12.01 -7.07 4.88
CA VAL A 59 -13.45 -6.97 4.63
C VAL A 59 -13.97 -7.85 3.50
N PHE A 60 -13.11 -8.58 2.79
CA PHE A 60 -13.55 -9.51 1.73
C PHE A 60 -14.56 -10.55 2.24
N SER A 61 -15.60 -10.75 1.45
CA SER A 61 -16.50 -11.90 1.59
C SER A 61 -15.88 -13.16 1.01
N ALA A 62 -16.44 -14.33 1.36
CA ALA A 62 -16.03 -15.60 0.79
C ALA A 62 -16.21 -15.65 -0.75
N GLN A 63 -17.26 -14.99 -1.26
CA GLN A 63 -17.51 -14.92 -2.70
C GLN A 63 -16.47 -14.05 -3.42
N GLU A 64 -16.10 -12.91 -2.83
CA GLU A 64 -15.04 -12.05 -3.37
C GLU A 64 -13.68 -12.74 -3.34
N ALA A 65 -13.36 -13.42 -2.24
CA ALA A 65 -12.15 -14.22 -2.13
C ALA A 65 -12.09 -15.31 -3.22
N ALA A 66 -13.19 -16.04 -3.44
CA ALA A 66 -13.26 -17.05 -4.51
C ALA A 66 -13.08 -16.43 -5.90
N ALA A 67 -13.75 -15.30 -6.18
CA ALA A 67 -13.63 -14.61 -7.46
C ALA A 67 -12.20 -14.10 -7.73
N LEU A 68 -11.50 -13.59 -6.71
CA LEU A 68 -10.09 -13.20 -6.83
C LEU A 68 -9.20 -14.41 -7.17
N GLY A 69 -9.48 -15.57 -6.57
CA GLY A 69 -8.80 -16.83 -6.90
C GLY A 69 -9.06 -17.30 -8.33
N GLU A 70 -10.28 -17.16 -8.85
CA GLU A 70 -10.62 -17.46 -10.25
C GLU A 70 -9.92 -16.53 -11.25
N LEU A 71 -9.60 -15.29 -10.84
CA LEU A 71 -8.77 -14.36 -11.59
C LEU A 71 -7.27 -14.69 -11.54
N GLY A 72 -6.89 -15.77 -10.84
CA GLY A 72 -5.51 -16.23 -10.71
C GLY A 72 -4.69 -15.45 -9.68
N LEU A 73 -5.32 -14.57 -8.89
CA LEU A 73 -4.65 -13.78 -7.88
C LEU A 73 -4.45 -14.58 -6.59
N ARG A 74 -3.38 -14.28 -5.84
CA ARG A 74 -3.06 -14.97 -4.59
C ARG A 74 -3.65 -14.24 -3.39
N LEU A 75 -4.47 -14.91 -2.59
CA LEU A 75 -4.91 -14.35 -1.30
C LEU A 75 -3.84 -14.60 -0.23
N LEU A 76 -3.50 -13.56 0.54
CA LEU A 76 -2.70 -13.72 1.74
C LEU A 76 -3.56 -14.38 2.84
N PRO A 77 -3.02 -15.35 3.58
CA PRO A 77 -3.78 -16.09 4.59
C PRO A 77 -4.01 -15.31 5.89
N ASP A 78 -3.14 -14.34 6.17
CA ASP A 78 -3.09 -13.62 7.44
C ASP A 78 -3.19 -12.10 7.23
N ASN A 79 -3.77 -11.43 8.23
CA ASN A 79 -3.66 -9.98 8.34
C ASN A 79 -2.24 -9.61 8.76
N GLU A 80 -1.39 -9.32 7.78
CA GLU A 80 -0.02 -8.83 8.01
C GLU A 80 0.02 -7.36 8.47
N GLU A 81 -1.12 -6.67 8.54
CA GLU A 81 -1.21 -5.26 8.94
C GLU A 81 -0.29 -4.34 8.09
N GLY A 82 -0.08 -4.69 6.81
CA GLY A 82 0.80 -3.97 5.89
C GLY A 82 2.30 -4.25 6.07
N LYS A 83 2.69 -5.15 6.99
CA LYS A 83 4.09 -5.51 7.29
C LYS A 83 4.67 -6.53 6.30
N HIS A 84 4.43 -6.32 5.00
CA HIS A 84 4.99 -7.17 3.95
C HIS A 84 6.46 -6.83 3.71
N GLY A 85 7.34 -7.83 3.73
CA GLY A 85 8.76 -7.64 3.39
C GLY A 85 9.04 -8.02 1.94
N ILE A 86 9.83 -7.23 1.22
CA ILE A 86 10.25 -7.63 -0.12
C ILE A 86 11.32 -8.73 -0.07
N GLU A 87 11.26 -9.67 -1.00
CA GLU A 87 12.20 -10.80 -1.10
C GLU A 87 13.34 -10.52 -2.10
N GLY A 88 13.80 -9.27 -2.16
CA GLY A 88 14.95 -8.84 -2.95
C GLY A 88 14.67 -8.54 -4.43
N SER A 89 13.48 -8.84 -4.95
CA SER A 89 13.00 -8.40 -6.27
C SER A 89 12.21 -7.10 -6.19
N ALA A 90 12.16 -6.36 -7.31
CA ALA A 90 11.32 -5.16 -7.40
C ALA A 90 9.85 -5.52 -7.16
N THR A 91 9.18 -4.77 -6.29
CA THR A 91 7.81 -5.08 -5.85
C THR A 91 6.94 -3.82 -5.89
N LEU A 92 5.76 -3.96 -6.50
CA LEU A 92 4.72 -2.94 -6.53
C LEU A 92 3.75 -3.15 -5.36
N PHE A 93 3.54 -2.12 -4.56
CA PHE A 93 2.51 -2.08 -3.53
C PHE A 93 1.33 -1.24 -4.03
N TYR A 94 0.16 -1.86 -4.15
CA TYR A 94 -1.10 -1.21 -4.53
C TYR A 94 -1.96 -1.03 -3.28
N MET A 95 -2.08 0.21 -2.80
CA MET A 95 -2.62 0.52 -1.47
C MET A 95 -3.62 1.69 -1.52
N VAL A 96 -4.33 1.86 -2.62
CA VAL A 96 -5.28 2.98 -2.80
C VAL A 96 -6.26 3.07 -1.63
N HIS A 97 -6.40 4.27 -1.04
CA HIS A 97 -7.25 4.55 0.13
C HIS A 97 -6.93 3.78 1.41
N CYS A 98 -5.78 3.10 1.49
CA CYS A 98 -5.32 2.50 2.74
C CYS A 98 -5.09 3.56 3.83
N GLY A 99 -5.28 3.16 5.09
CA GLY A 99 -4.93 3.99 6.23
C GLY A 99 -3.41 4.21 6.35
N LYS A 100 -3.02 5.32 6.97
CA LYS A 100 -1.61 5.75 7.13
C LYS A 100 -0.75 4.70 7.85
N ALA A 101 -1.36 3.98 8.80
CA ALA A 101 -0.69 2.91 9.52
C ALA A 101 -0.15 1.80 8.61
N LEU A 102 -0.89 1.44 7.55
CA LEU A 102 -0.44 0.41 6.60
C LEU A 102 0.82 0.84 5.84
N TYR A 103 0.91 2.10 5.40
CA TYR A 103 2.12 2.64 4.75
C TYR A 103 3.29 2.70 5.72
N ASN A 104 3.05 3.17 6.94
CA ASN A 104 4.08 3.28 7.95
C ASN A 104 4.64 1.91 8.35
N ASN A 105 3.79 0.90 8.50
CA ASN A 105 4.18 -0.49 8.72
C ASN A 105 4.96 -1.09 7.54
N LEU A 106 4.52 -0.81 6.31
CA LEU A 106 5.20 -1.26 5.11
C LEU A 106 6.62 -0.68 5.01
N LEU A 107 6.76 0.62 5.26
CA LEU A 107 8.05 1.31 5.27
C LEU A 107 8.96 0.73 6.35
N TRP A 108 8.45 0.58 7.58
CA TRP A 108 9.19 -0.05 8.68
C TRP A 108 9.72 -1.44 8.31
N ARG A 109 8.85 -2.29 7.75
CA ARG A 109 9.25 -3.66 7.41
C ARG A 109 10.39 -3.71 6.39
N ASN A 110 10.50 -2.68 5.56
CA ASN A 110 11.47 -2.58 4.47
C ASN A 110 12.50 -1.46 4.71
N TRP A 111 12.77 -1.09 5.96
CA TRP A 111 13.52 0.13 6.32
C TRP A 111 15.03 0.07 6.04
N SER A 112 15.40 0.01 4.77
CA SER A 112 16.78 0.11 4.31
C SER A 112 16.84 0.70 2.91
N GLU A 113 17.95 1.37 2.58
CA GLU A 113 18.19 1.92 1.25
C GLU A 113 17.98 0.86 0.15
N ARG A 114 18.51 -0.35 0.37
CA ARG A 114 18.43 -1.46 -0.59
C ARG A 114 17.00 -1.94 -0.81
N ALA A 115 16.20 -2.00 0.25
CA ALA A 115 14.83 -2.49 0.13
C ALA A 115 13.90 -1.42 -0.45
N LEU A 116 13.91 -0.21 0.12
CA LEU A 116 13.08 0.90 -0.38
C LEU A 116 13.35 1.23 -1.84
N SER A 117 14.62 1.20 -2.30
CA SER A 117 14.95 1.46 -3.71
C SER A 117 14.41 0.42 -4.71
N LYS A 118 13.83 -0.68 -4.23
CA LYS A 118 13.17 -1.71 -5.04
C LYS A 118 11.65 -1.69 -4.92
N MET A 119 11.09 -0.70 -4.22
CA MET A 119 9.66 -0.58 -3.98
C MET A 119 9.06 0.55 -4.81
N VAL A 120 7.86 0.30 -5.32
CA VAL A 120 6.98 1.33 -5.86
C VAL A 120 5.66 1.21 -5.10
N ILE A 121 5.09 2.35 -4.69
CA ILE A 121 3.80 2.38 -3.99
C ILE A 121 2.81 3.19 -4.83
N ILE A 122 1.68 2.59 -5.20
CA ILE A 122 0.52 3.31 -5.73
C ILE A 122 -0.50 3.41 -4.60
N GLY A 123 -0.71 4.61 -4.08
CA GLY A 123 -1.53 4.82 -2.89
C GLY A 123 -1.69 6.30 -2.56
N ASN A 124 -2.18 6.60 -1.37
CA ASN A 124 -2.43 7.94 -0.88
C ASN A 124 -1.15 8.77 -0.84
N SER A 125 -1.27 10.05 -1.20
CA SER A 125 -0.17 11.00 -1.28
C SER A 125 0.56 11.17 0.05
N PHE A 126 1.86 10.89 0.10
CA PHE A 126 2.69 11.17 1.27
C PHE A 126 2.83 12.67 1.53
N LYS A 127 2.97 13.48 0.47
CA LYS A 127 2.90 14.94 0.59
C LYS A 127 1.55 15.41 1.12
N GLY A 128 0.45 14.85 0.64
CA GLY A 128 -0.89 15.13 1.16
C GLY A 128 -1.05 14.73 2.63
N MET A 129 -0.40 13.66 3.09
CA MET A 129 -0.35 13.33 4.51
C MET A 129 0.46 14.37 5.31
N GLU A 130 1.62 14.80 4.83
CA GLU A 130 2.44 15.85 5.45
C GLU A 130 1.68 17.18 5.60
N GLU A 131 0.90 17.56 4.58
CA GLU A 131 0.14 18.81 4.58
C GLU A 131 -1.08 18.80 5.51
N ARG A 132 -1.73 17.64 5.68
CA ARG A 132 -3.02 17.53 6.38
C ARG A 132 -2.91 17.03 7.82
N VAL A 133 -1.84 16.32 8.16
CA VAL A 133 -1.60 15.80 9.51
C VAL A 133 -0.69 16.76 10.26
N LEU A 134 -1.03 17.07 11.53
CA LEU A 134 -0.15 17.89 12.38
C LEU A 134 1.24 17.26 12.46
N SER A 135 2.29 18.05 12.26
CA SER A 135 3.68 17.54 12.21
C SER A 135 4.05 16.71 13.45
N ALA A 136 3.63 17.15 14.64
CA ALA A 136 3.87 16.41 15.88
C ALA A 136 3.20 15.02 15.89
N ILE A 137 2.02 14.87 15.28
CA ILE A 137 1.32 13.58 15.16
C ILE A 137 2.00 12.72 14.10
N LEU A 138 2.33 13.30 12.94
CA LEU A 138 3.01 12.58 11.86
C LEU A 138 4.36 12.03 12.33
N GLU A 139 5.16 12.83 13.03
CA GLU A 139 6.46 12.42 13.57
C GLU A 139 6.35 11.37 14.68
N ARG A 140 5.30 11.44 15.51
CA ARG A 140 5.07 10.51 16.63
C ARG A 140 4.51 9.17 16.17
N ASP A 141 3.43 9.18 15.38
CA ASP A 141 2.64 7.99 15.06
C ASP A 141 2.99 7.39 13.70
N TYR A 142 3.43 8.22 12.75
CA TYR A 142 3.73 7.85 11.37
C TYR A 142 5.18 8.21 10.99
N SER A 143 6.08 7.95 11.93
CA SER A 143 7.49 8.36 11.89
C SER A 143 8.24 7.89 10.65
N TYR A 144 7.93 6.70 10.11
CA TYR A 144 8.56 6.19 8.90
C TYR A 144 8.12 6.97 7.66
N ILE A 145 6.85 7.39 7.60
CA ILE A 145 6.37 8.30 6.55
C ILE A 145 7.10 9.64 6.67
N ALA A 146 7.10 10.26 7.86
CA ALA A 146 7.77 11.54 8.10
C ALA A 146 9.25 11.52 7.70
N LYS A 147 9.97 10.45 8.04
CA LYS A 147 11.42 10.32 7.78
C LYS A 147 11.74 10.06 6.31
N VAL A 148 10.86 9.37 5.57
CA VAL A 148 11.15 8.99 4.17
C VAL A 148 10.80 10.09 3.16
N LEU A 149 10.04 11.13 3.55
CA LEU A 149 9.56 12.19 2.63
C LEU A 149 10.65 12.77 1.73
N LYS A 150 11.82 13.14 2.29
CA LYS A 150 12.95 13.67 1.50
C LYS A 150 13.59 12.63 0.58
N GLY A 151 13.50 11.36 0.95
CA GLY A 151 13.99 10.20 0.20
C GLY A 151 13.01 9.72 -0.88
N THR A 152 11.82 10.30 -0.95
CA THR A 152 10.73 9.86 -1.82
C THR A 152 10.58 10.80 -3.02
N GLU A 153 10.32 10.22 -4.18
CA GLU A 153 9.71 10.91 -5.30
C GLU A 153 8.25 10.50 -5.40
N GLU A 154 7.40 11.46 -5.72
CA GLU A 154 5.96 11.27 -5.76
C GLU A 154 5.35 12.04 -6.92
N VAL A 155 4.51 11.34 -7.70
CA VAL A 155 3.69 11.93 -8.78
C VAL A 155 2.24 11.49 -8.63
N ALA A 156 1.33 12.45 -8.53
CA ALA A 156 -0.10 12.21 -8.51
C ALA A 156 -0.58 11.54 -9.81
N LEU A 157 -1.54 10.62 -9.70
CA LEU A 157 -2.20 10.06 -10.86
C LEU A 157 -2.97 11.15 -11.62
N PRO A 158 -3.05 11.07 -12.96
CA PRO A 158 -3.85 12.00 -13.74
C PRO A 158 -5.31 12.00 -13.30
N ALA A 159 -5.83 13.19 -13.00
CA ALA A 159 -7.25 13.33 -12.67
C ALA A 159 -8.13 12.98 -13.88
N HIS A 160 -9.18 12.21 -13.62
CA HIS A 160 -10.18 11.89 -14.63
C HIS A 160 -11.59 12.05 -14.03
N PRO A 161 -12.50 12.84 -14.64
CA PRO A 161 -13.82 13.15 -14.06
C PRO A 161 -14.64 11.92 -13.63
N ARG A 162 -14.52 10.80 -14.36
CA ARG A 162 -15.21 9.54 -14.06
C ARG A 162 -14.71 8.84 -12.79
N TYR A 163 -13.46 9.07 -12.40
CA TYR A 163 -12.79 8.31 -11.34
C TYR A 163 -12.28 9.20 -10.20
N LEU A 164 -12.81 10.44 -10.10
CA LEU A 164 -12.40 11.40 -9.07
C LEU A 164 -12.52 10.79 -7.68
N ASP A 165 -13.66 10.18 -7.34
CA ASP A 165 -13.86 9.58 -6.01
C ASP A 165 -13.18 8.21 -5.81
N THR A 166 -12.59 7.66 -6.88
CA THR A 166 -11.93 6.34 -6.83
C THR A 166 -10.43 6.46 -6.64
N PHE A 167 -9.79 7.43 -7.32
CA PHE A 167 -8.34 7.65 -7.30
C PHE A 167 -7.98 9.07 -6.86
N ASN A 168 -8.87 9.77 -6.15
CA ASN A 168 -8.49 11.02 -5.48
C ASN A 168 -7.31 10.75 -4.56
N ASP A 169 -6.45 11.75 -4.42
CA ASP A 169 -5.29 11.68 -3.53
C ASP A 169 -4.33 10.51 -3.81
N THR A 170 -4.45 9.85 -4.96
CA THR A 170 -3.61 8.70 -5.31
C THR A 170 -2.38 9.16 -6.10
N SER A 171 -1.22 8.71 -5.64
CA SER A 171 0.09 9.00 -6.21
C SER A 171 0.89 7.71 -6.43
N VAL A 172 1.83 7.78 -7.36
CA VAL A 172 2.91 6.81 -7.52
C VAL A 172 4.12 7.33 -6.76
N HIS A 173 4.64 6.50 -5.84
CA HIS A 173 5.80 6.79 -5.02
C HIS A 173 6.93 5.83 -5.37
N TRP A 174 8.15 6.35 -5.48
CA TRP A 174 9.36 5.55 -5.58
C TRP A 174 10.49 6.20 -4.80
N PHE A 175 11.53 5.42 -4.50
CA PHE A 175 12.58 5.84 -3.58
C PHE A 175 13.94 5.79 -4.28
N PRO A 176 14.36 6.86 -5.00
CA PRO A 176 15.63 6.85 -5.70
C PRO A 176 16.79 6.63 -4.74
N LEU A 177 17.65 5.66 -5.05
CA LEU A 177 18.78 5.31 -4.17
C LEU A 177 19.67 6.51 -3.82
N HIS A 178 19.85 7.47 -4.74
CA HIS A 178 20.63 8.67 -4.47
C HIS A 178 19.99 9.57 -3.41
N LYS A 179 18.66 9.76 -3.44
CA LYS A 179 17.93 10.51 -2.41
C LYS A 179 17.94 9.81 -1.06
N LEU A 180 17.85 8.47 -1.05
CA LEU A 180 17.94 7.69 0.17
C LEU A 180 19.30 7.87 0.86
N LYS A 181 20.39 7.90 0.08
CA LYS A 181 21.76 8.14 0.58
C LYS A 181 22.01 9.56 1.07
N GLU A 182 21.17 10.52 0.70
CA GLU A 182 21.21 11.90 1.19
C GLU A 182 20.51 12.07 2.54
N LEU A 183 19.76 11.06 3.01
CA LEU A 183 19.16 11.07 4.34
C LEU A 183 20.24 10.96 5.43
N SER A 184 19.96 11.53 6.60
CA SER A 184 20.86 11.41 7.76
C SER A 184 21.02 9.93 8.14
N PRO A 185 22.24 9.45 8.48
CA PRO A 185 22.44 8.07 8.93
C PRO A 185 21.51 7.65 10.08
N GLU A 186 21.20 8.58 10.99
CA GLU A 186 20.30 8.39 12.13
C GLU A 186 18.86 7.99 11.71
N VAL A 187 18.46 8.29 10.47
CA VAL A 187 17.17 7.85 9.93
C VAL A 187 17.10 6.33 9.85
N TRP A 188 18.21 5.68 9.50
CA TRP A 188 18.30 4.23 9.31
C TRP A 188 18.53 3.47 10.61
N ASP A 189 19.03 4.15 11.65
CA ASP A 189 19.16 3.59 12.99
C ASP A 189 17.80 3.41 13.69
N PHE A 190 16.74 4.04 13.15
CA PHE A 190 15.37 3.89 13.63
C PHE A 190 14.78 2.56 13.17
N VAL A 191 14.51 1.65 14.12
CA VAL A 191 14.12 0.26 13.83
C VAL A 191 12.92 -0.22 14.63
N GLU A 192 12.40 0.62 15.53
CA GLU A 192 11.30 0.33 16.42
C GLU A 192 10.02 0.06 15.63
N GLU A 193 9.40 -1.09 15.88
CA GLU A 193 8.11 -1.41 15.29
C GLU A 193 7.05 -0.37 15.70
N PRO A 194 6.29 0.18 14.73
CA PRO A 194 5.22 1.14 15.03
C PRO A 194 4.22 0.59 16.05
N ARG A 195 3.91 1.39 17.07
CA ARG A 195 2.88 1.10 18.07
C ARG A 195 1.87 2.23 18.08
N TYR A 196 0.61 1.91 17.82
CA TYR A 196 -0.48 2.89 17.69
C TYR A 196 -1.39 2.87 18.92
N GLN A 197 -0.84 3.01 20.13
CA GLN A 197 -1.62 2.87 21.37
C GLN A 197 -2.49 4.12 21.68
N ASP A 198 -2.02 5.31 21.30
CA ASP A 198 -2.68 6.60 21.58
C ASP A 198 -3.10 7.33 20.29
N CYS A 199 -3.58 6.57 19.30
CA CYS A 199 -4.00 7.09 18.01
C CYS A 199 -5.54 7.01 17.89
N ASP A 200 -6.21 8.14 18.09
CA ASP A 200 -7.67 8.22 18.16
C ASP A 200 -8.36 7.85 16.83
N ASP A 201 -7.71 8.12 15.69
CA ASP A 201 -8.22 7.88 14.33
C ASP A 201 -7.41 6.81 13.59
N LEU A 202 -7.15 5.67 14.24
CA LEU A 202 -6.36 4.60 13.65
C LEU A 202 -7.12 3.84 12.55
N GLU A 203 -6.80 4.14 11.29
CA GLU A 203 -7.41 3.53 10.09
C GLU A 203 -6.81 2.15 9.74
N ILE A 204 -6.78 1.19 10.68
CA ILE A 204 -6.35 -0.20 10.41
C ILE A 204 -7.20 -1.20 11.21
N ILE A 205 -7.58 -2.32 10.58
CA ILE A 205 -8.19 -3.46 11.28
C ILE A 205 -7.05 -4.34 11.77
N ARG A 206 -6.95 -4.57 13.09
CA ARG A 206 -5.86 -5.38 13.66
C ARG A 206 -6.14 -6.86 13.57
N LYS A 207 -5.09 -7.67 13.70
CA LYS A 207 -5.21 -9.14 13.73
C LYS A 207 -6.11 -9.63 14.86
N ASP A 208 -6.00 -9.02 16.04
CA ASP A 208 -6.71 -9.46 17.24
C ASP A 208 -8.20 -9.05 17.25
N ASP A 209 -8.58 -8.00 16.52
CA ASP A 209 -9.98 -7.51 16.45
C ASP A 209 -10.95 -8.54 15.83
N ARG A 210 -10.44 -9.55 15.11
CA ARG A 210 -11.24 -10.64 14.54
C ARG A 210 -11.42 -11.84 15.47
N ALA A 211 -10.57 -12.00 16.48
CA ALA A 211 -10.67 -13.12 17.41
C ALA A 211 -11.91 -12.98 18.31
N ASP A 212 -12.28 -11.73 18.66
CA ASP A 212 -13.44 -11.45 19.51
C ASP A 212 -14.78 -11.50 18.78
N GLY A 213 -14.79 -11.52 17.44
CA GLY A 213 -16.00 -11.56 16.60
C GLY A 213 -16.60 -12.95 16.38
N CYS A 214 -15.96 -14.03 16.85
CA CYS A 214 -16.44 -15.42 16.67
C CYS A 214 -17.02 -16.06 17.93
N SER A 215 -17.19 -15.29 19.02
CA SER A 215 -17.66 -15.79 20.32
C SER A 215 -18.91 -15.02 20.79
N SER A 216 -20.08 -15.31 20.21
CA SER A 216 -21.39 -15.31 20.90
C SER A 216 -22.57 -15.37 19.92
N VAL A 217 -22.79 -16.50 19.26
CA VAL A 217 -24.15 -16.91 18.83
C VAL A 217 -24.22 -18.43 18.81
N ALA A 218 -24.07 -19.01 19.99
CA ALA A 218 -24.47 -20.39 20.26
C ALA A 218 -24.85 -20.51 21.75
N ALA A 219 -25.99 -19.93 22.10
CA ALA A 219 -26.87 -20.35 23.19
C ALA A 219 -27.87 -19.21 23.42
N GLU A 220 -29.13 -19.41 23.04
CA GLU A 220 -30.27 -19.22 23.93
C GLU A 220 -31.57 -19.63 23.21
N SER A 221 -32.10 -20.75 23.69
CA SER A 221 -33.49 -21.28 23.70
C SER A 221 -34.29 -21.41 22.40
#